data_AF-A0A8T7G902-F1
#
_entry.id   AF-A0A8T7G902-F1
#
_cell.length_a   1.000
_cell.length_b   1.000
_cell.length_c   1.000
_cell.angle_alpha   90.00
_cell.angle_beta   90.00
_cell.angle_gamma   90.00
#
_symmetry.space_group_name_H-M   'P 1'
#
loop_
_entity.id
_entity.type
_entity.pdbx_description
1 polymer ?
#
loop_
_entity_poly.entity_id
_entity_poly.type
_entity_poly.pdbx_seq_one_letter_code
_entity_poly.pdbx_strand_id
1 'polypeptide(L)' 'MSRFYDMKNLRGDITGGLVAGVVALPLALAFGVQSGMGAIAGLYGAIAIGILAAIFGGTATQASGPTGPMTVV' A
#
# COMPACT_ATOMS: atom_id res chain seq x y z
N MET A 1 -17.01 -21.82 11.98
CA MET A 1 -16.76 -21.08 10.73
C MET A 1 -16.19 -19.71 11.11
N SER A 2 -14.86 -19.56 11.16
CA SER A 2 -14.28 -18.23 11.36
C SER A 2 -14.65 -17.37 10.14
N ARG A 3 -15.27 -16.21 10.37
CA ARG A 3 -15.58 -15.30 9.27
C ARG A 3 -14.26 -14.78 8.71
N PHE A 4 -14.04 -14.96 7.41
CA PHE A 4 -12.88 -14.43 6.68
C PHE A 4 -12.78 -12.90 6.72
N TYR A 5 -13.88 -12.20 7.00
CA TYR A 5 -13.91 -10.75 7.12
C TYR A 5 -15.04 -10.31 8.07
N ASP A 6 -14.78 -9.29 8.90
CA ASP A 6 -15.78 -8.72 9.82
C ASP A 6 -16.44 -7.48 9.21
N MET A 7 -17.71 -7.61 8.82
CA MET A 7 -18.50 -6.54 8.23
C MET A 7 -18.72 -5.34 9.18
N LYS A 8 -18.44 -5.48 10.49
CA LYS A 8 -18.44 -4.35 11.42
C LYS A 8 -17.36 -3.32 11.09
N ASN A 9 -16.25 -3.76 10.50
CA ASN A 9 -15.10 -2.91 10.18
C ASN A 9 -15.20 -2.26 8.81
N LEU A 10 -16.17 -2.63 7.97
CA LEU A 10 -16.28 -2.18 6.58
C LEU A 10 -16.20 -0.66 6.40
N ARG A 11 -16.88 0.11 7.26
CA ARG A 11 -16.82 1.57 7.22
C ARG A 11 -15.43 2.12 7.59
N GLY A 12 -14.79 1.52 8.59
CA GLY A 12 -13.44 1.87 9.03
C GLY A 12 -12.40 1.53 7.98
N ASP A 13 -12.52 0.36 7.35
CA ASP A 13 -11.58 -0.12 6.34
C ASP A 13 -11.66 0.71 5.05
N ILE A 14 -12.86 1.11 4.62
CA ILE A 14 -13.04 2.00 3.45
C ILE A 14 -12.44 3.38 3.73
N THR A 15 -12.76 3.99 4.87
CA THR A 15 -12.28 5.34 5.19
C THR A 15 -10.78 5.34 5.48
N GLY A 16 -10.27 4.34 6.21
CA GLY A 16 -8.86 4.15 6.49
C GLY A 16 -8.05 3.86 5.22
N GLY A 17 -8.56 3.00 4.33
CA GLY A 17 -7.94 2.72 3.03
C GLY A 17 -7.85 3.95 2.13
N LEU A 18 -8.89 4.80 2.12
CA LEU A 18 -8.86 6.06 1.38
C LEU A 18 -7.77 7.00 1.93
N VAL A 19 -7.73 7.20 3.24
CA VAL A 19 -6.71 8.06 3.88
C VAL A 19 -5.30 7.51 3.64
N ALA A 20 -5.12 6.19 3.80
CA ALA A 20 -3.85 5.52 3.52
C ALA A 20 -3.42 5.72 2.06
N GLY A 21 -4.35 5.63 1.10
CA GLY A 21 -4.09 5.89 -0.32
C GLY A 21 -3.65 7.31 -0.61
N VAL A 22 -4.29 8.32 0.00
CA VAL A 22 -3.90 9.73 -0.13
C VAL A 22 -2.48 9.98 0.40
N VAL A 23 -2.11 9.34 1.51
CA VAL A 23 -0.76 9.45 2.09
C VAL A 23 0.27 8.66 1.27
N ALA A 24 -0.12 7.49 0.74
CA ALA A 24 0.78 6.61 -0.03
C ALA A 24 1.12 7.16 -1.42
N LEU A 25 0.21 7.91 -2.06
CA LEU A 25 0.42 8.49 -3.39
C LEU A 25 1.70 9.35 -3.51
N PRO A 26 1.89 10.41 -2.73
CA PRO A 26 3.10 11.22 -2.82
C PRO A 26 4.36 10.43 -2.44
N LEU A 27 4.25 9.49 -1.49
CA LEU A 27 5.35 8.65 -1.04
C LEU A 27 5.83 7.71 -2.15
N ALA A 28 4.90 7.09 -2.88
CA ALA A 28 5.18 6.22 -4.01
C ALA A 28 5.88 6.96 -5.16
N LEU A 29 5.42 8.17 -5.49
CA LEU A 29 6.03 8.99 -6.52
C LEU A 29 7.46 9.40 -6.12
N ALA A 30 7.65 9.85 -4.89
CA ALA A 30 8.95 10.26 -4.36
C ALA A 30 9.96 9.11 -4.38
N PHE A 31 9.57 7.94 -3.87
CA PHE A 31 10.44 6.76 -3.85
C PHE A 31 10.68 6.17 -5.25
N GLY A 32 9.71 6.27 -6.16
CA GLY A 32 9.92 5.93 -7.57
C GLY A 32 11.03 6.78 -8.22
N VAL A 33 11.00 8.09 -7.99
CA VAL A 33 12.07 9.00 -8.46
C VAL A 33 13.40 8.70 -7.78
N GLN A 34 13.39 8.48 -6.46
CA GLN A 34 14.61 8.16 -5.69
C GLN A 34 15.29 6.88 -6.16
N SER A 35 14.52 5.87 -6.58
CA SER A 35 15.06 4.61 -7.11
C SER A 35 15.75 4.72 -8.49
N GLY A 36 15.68 5.88 -9.15
CA GLY A 36 16.18 6.06 -10.52
C GLY A 36 15.29 5.48 -11.63
N MET A 37 14.25 4.72 -11.30
CA MET A 37 13.28 4.17 -12.27
C MET A 37 12.13 5.14 -12.63
N GLY A 38 12.00 6.24 -11.90
CA GLY A 38 11.01 7.28 -12.14
C GLY A 38 9.69 7.09 -11.38
N ALA A 39 8.90 8.16 -11.33
CA ALA A 39 7.67 8.23 -10.52
C ALA A 39 6.63 7.15 -10.89
N ILE A 40 6.55 6.82 -12.18
CA ILE A 40 5.61 5.82 -12.72
C ILE A 40 5.91 4.43 -12.14
N ALA A 41 7.19 4.06 -12.02
CA ALA A 41 7.60 2.78 -11.44
C ALA A 41 7.20 2.70 -9.96
N GLY A 42 7.37 3.79 -9.22
CA GLY A 42 6.92 3.88 -7.83
C GLY A 42 5.39 3.71 -7.69
N LEU A 43 4.61 4.31 -8.58
CA LEU A 43 3.15 4.17 -8.59
C LEU A 43 2.70 2.73 -8.89
N TYR A 44 3.26 2.10 -9.93
CA TYR A 44 2.95 0.70 -10.22
C TYR A 44 3.39 -0.24 -9.11
N GLY A 45 4.55 0.01 -8.50
CA GLY A 45 5.04 -0.74 -7.34
C GLY A 45 4.09 -0.64 -6.15
N ALA A 46 3.60 0.56 -5.83
CA ALA A 46 2.63 0.76 -4.74
C ALA A 46 1.31 0.01 -4.98
N ILE A 47 0.79 0.03 -6.22
CA ILE A 47 -0.44 -0.69 -6.57
C ILE A 47 -0.24 -2.20 -6.47
N ALA A 48 0.80 -2.73 -7.10
CA ALA A 48 1.06 -4.17 -7.15
C ALA A 48 1.32 -4.74 -5.75
N ILE A 49 2.19 -4.09 -4.98
CA ILE A 49 2.52 -4.52 -3.61
C ILE A 49 1.31 -4.36 -2.70
N GLY A 50 0.54 -3.28 -2.81
CA GLY A 50 -0.66 -3.06 -2.00
C GLY A 50 -1.70 -4.17 -2.18
N ILE A 51 -1.97 -4.57 -3.43
CA ILE A 51 -2.92 -5.64 -3.74
C ILE A 51 -2.40 -6.99 -3.25
N LEU A 52 -1.14 -7.33 -3.57
CA LEU A 52 -0.57 -8.62 -3.20
C LEU A 52 -0.44 -8.77 -1.68
N ALA A 53 0.01 -7.74 -0.98
CA ALA A 53 0.10 -7.78 0.48
C ALA A 53 -1.27 -7.81 1.16
N ALA A 54 -2.29 -7.17 0.60
CA ALA A 54 -3.64 -7.24 1.16
C ALA A 54 -4.27 -8.65 1.04
N ILE A 55 -3.97 -9.38 -0.04
CA ILE A 55 -4.52 -10.74 -0.28
C ILE A 55 -3.71 -11.82 0.45
N PHE A 56 -2.37 -11.72 0.40
CA PHE A 56 -1.46 -12.77 0.88
C PHE A 56 -0.74 -12.42 2.20
N GLY A 57 -0.94 -11.22 2.73
CA GLY A 57 -0.29 -10.76 3.97
C GLY A 57 -0.88 -11.36 5.25
N GLY A 58 -0.14 -11.23 6.35
CA GLY A 58 -0.53 -11.78 7.66
C GLY A 58 -1.10 -10.77 8.65
N THR A 59 -1.18 -9.48 8.29
CA THR A 59 -1.60 -8.39 9.19
C THR A 59 -2.76 -7.61 8.56
N ALA A 60 -3.93 -7.61 9.23
CA ALA A 60 -5.17 -7.05 8.68
C ALA A 60 -5.12 -5.54 8.38
N THR A 61 -4.28 -4.77 9.08
CA THR A 61 -4.16 -3.32 8.94
C THR A 61 -2.85 -2.88 8.26
N GLN A 62 -2.10 -3.81 7.69
CA GLN A 62 -0.84 -3.50 7.02
C GLN A 62 -1.08 -2.75 5.70
N ALA A 63 -0.45 -1.59 5.56
CA ALA A 63 -0.33 -0.88 4.31
C ALA A 63 1.07 -1.12 3.72
N SER A 64 1.13 -1.71 2.53
CA SER A 64 2.38 -2.10 1.87
C SER A 64 2.59 -1.31 0.58
N GLY A 65 3.83 -0.93 0.31
CA GLY A 65 4.25 -0.16 -0.87
C GLY A 65 5.76 0.07 -0.90
N PRO A 66 6.28 0.84 -1.87
CA PRO A 66 7.69 1.22 -1.90
C PRO A 66 8.05 2.02 -0.64
N THR A 67 9.20 1.73 -0.04
CA THR A 67 9.73 2.41 1.16
C THR A 67 11.16 2.87 0.93
N GLY A 68 11.64 3.80 1.78
CA GLY A 68 13.01 4.31 1.71
C GLY A 68 14.06 3.19 1.61
N PRO A 69 14.12 2.22 2.55
CA PRO A 69 15.09 1.13 2.48
C PRO A 69 15.04 0.27 1.21
N MET A 70 13.90 0.21 0.52
CA MET A 70 13.74 -0.54 -0.73
C MET A 70 14.16 0.25 -1.98
N THR A 71 14.31 1.57 -1.86
CA THR A 71 14.55 2.49 -3.00
C THR A 71 15.87 3.24 -2.93
N VAL A 72 16.58 3.12 -1.80
CA VAL A 72 17.97 3.58 -1.67
C VAL A 72 18.86 2.70 -2.55
N VAL A 73 19.69 3.36 -3.35
CA VAL A 73 20.77 2.78 -4.17
C VAL A 73 22.10 3.00 -3.47
#